data_AF-A0A947TDM3-F1
#
_entry.id   AF-A0A947TDM3-F1
#
_cell.length_a   1.000
_cell.length_b   1.000
_cell.length_c   1.000
_cell.angle_alpha   90.00
_cell.angle_beta   90.00
_cell.angle_gamma   90.00
#
_symmetry.space_group_name_H-M   'P 1'
#
loop_
_entity.id
_entity.type
_entity.pdbx_description
1 polymer ?
#
loop_
_entity_poly.entity_id
_entity_poly.type
_entity_poly.pdbx_seq_one_letter_code
_entity_poly.pdbx_strand_id
1 'polypeptide(L)'
;MFLRQTAAWFEMFVTAGLLLALPLQSLDAKPLPGELAGTERTVRLNPASPWQLQLADDRCRLARRFESTKGPGMVLIEQIAPGQRFDLTIAGPDFARARRGNWFYGGMRSDLEMVTINPLEYEIAGYDNAILLGGISIDDDLSPEEDRQSRVAAVDPAAADLVERIVLQRSTTIVSFETGNMKAPLEALNACSHDLLLEWGLDAEAHSTYHRPPKMPDERLYFRRLHHKLTSTPGNEGHKSLLRVRAIVTSEGSVTNCHHEYALSSGGLEPDVCQDIKDMQFDPATDRDGKPMASVYSLSLTLSQYDPWTADAHGGRWGSD
;
A
#
# COMPACT_ATOMS: atom_id res chain seq x y z
N MET A 1 -63.48 74.32 -29.68
CA MET A 1 -62.04 74.58 -29.92
C MET A 1 -61.27 73.70 -28.93
N PHE A 2 -60.63 72.65 -29.45
CA PHE A 2 -60.00 71.55 -28.70
C PHE A 2 -58.78 72.03 -27.92
N LEU A 3 -58.66 71.62 -26.66
CA LEU A 3 -57.41 71.67 -25.88
C LEU A 3 -57.03 70.24 -25.45
N ARG A 4 -55.78 69.89 -25.74
CA ARG A 4 -55.19 68.55 -25.73
C ARG A 4 -54.84 68.06 -24.32
N GLN A 5 -54.96 66.75 -24.15
CA GLN A 5 -54.44 65.93 -23.06
C GLN A 5 -52.89 65.88 -23.04
N THR A 6 -52.31 65.80 -21.84
CA THR A 6 -51.12 64.98 -21.57
C THR A 6 -51.23 64.36 -20.17
N ALA A 7 -51.22 63.03 -20.11
CA ALA A 7 -51.17 62.23 -18.88
C ALA A 7 -49.70 61.94 -18.53
N ALA A 8 -49.35 62.11 -17.25
CA ALA A 8 -48.03 61.82 -16.70
C ALA A 8 -48.02 60.45 -16.00
N TRP A 9 -46.88 59.79 -16.13
CA TRP A 9 -46.59 58.39 -15.81
C TRP A 9 -46.28 58.17 -14.32
N PHE A 10 -46.65 57.01 -13.79
CA PHE A 10 -46.13 56.46 -12.53
C PHE A 10 -45.99 54.94 -12.71
N GLU A 11 -44.78 54.46 -13.01
CA GLU A 11 -44.45 53.04 -12.91
C GLU A 11 -43.56 52.80 -11.67
N MET A 12 -44.03 51.91 -10.82
CA MET A 12 -43.33 51.33 -9.68
C MET A 12 -42.35 50.25 -10.17
N PHE A 13 -41.05 50.44 -9.96
CA PHE A 13 -40.07 49.36 -10.06
C PHE A 13 -40.06 48.55 -8.77
N VAL A 14 -40.55 47.31 -8.83
CA VAL A 14 -40.32 46.26 -7.82
C VAL A 14 -39.04 45.52 -8.21
N THR A 15 -37.97 45.75 -7.47
CA THR A 15 -36.70 45.01 -7.60
C THR A 15 -36.80 43.66 -6.87
N ALA A 16 -37.01 42.59 -7.63
CA ALA A 16 -36.84 41.22 -7.15
C ALA A 16 -35.34 40.89 -7.04
N GLY A 17 -34.83 40.80 -5.81
CA GLY A 17 -33.45 40.38 -5.53
C GLY A 17 -33.28 38.88 -5.75
N LEU A 18 -32.59 38.50 -6.83
CA LEU A 18 -32.11 37.15 -7.06
C LEU A 18 -30.85 36.92 -6.21
N LEU A 19 -30.99 36.26 -5.07
CA LEU A 19 -29.85 35.75 -4.29
C LEU A 19 -29.25 34.54 -5.03
N LEU A 20 -28.16 34.76 -5.77
CA LEU A 20 -27.31 33.70 -6.31
C LEU A 20 -26.57 33.05 -5.15
N ALA A 21 -27.05 31.89 -4.69
CA ALA A 21 -26.29 31.00 -3.83
C ALA A 21 -25.11 30.42 -4.64
N LEU A 22 -23.91 30.99 -4.47
CA LEU A 22 -22.68 30.37 -4.95
C LEU A 22 -22.41 29.13 -4.06
N PRO A 23 -22.25 27.93 -4.62
CA PRO A 23 -21.84 26.78 -3.83
C PRO A 23 -20.44 27.05 -3.27
N LEU A 24 -20.31 26.97 -1.95
CA LEU A 24 -19.03 26.81 -1.28
C LEU A 24 -18.40 25.51 -1.80
N GLN A 25 -17.55 25.63 -2.83
CA GLN A 25 -16.67 24.54 -3.21
C GLN A 25 -15.65 24.39 -2.09
N SER A 26 -15.71 23.27 -1.36
CA SER A 26 -14.68 22.90 -0.39
C SER A 26 -13.35 22.76 -1.14
N LEU A 27 -12.47 23.72 -0.96
CA LEU A 27 -11.06 23.58 -1.31
C LEU A 27 -10.46 22.59 -0.31
N ASP A 28 -9.77 21.56 -0.82
CA ASP A 28 -8.79 20.69 -0.13
C ASP A 28 -9.10 19.19 0.06
N ALA A 29 -10.26 18.65 -0.35
CA ALA A 29 -10.45 17.20 -0.38
C ALA A 29 -9.71 16.57 -1.58
N LYS A 30 -8.85 15.57 -1.35
CA LYS A 30 -8.23 14.81 -2.46
C LYS A 30 -9.32 13.91 -3.07
N PRO A 31 -9.32 13.70 -4.40
CA PRO A 31 -10.38 12.96 -5.06
C PRO A 31 -10.41 11.49 -4.61
N LEU A 32 -11.59 10.88 -4.61
CA LEU A 32 -11.74 9.45 -4.39
C LEU A 32 -11.29 8.65 -5.63
N PRO A 33 -10.84 7.39 -5.48
CA PRO A 33 -10.47 6.54 -6.60
C PRO A 33 -11.57 6.41 -7.66
N GLY A 34 -12.83 6.25 -7.23
CA GLY A 34 -13.98 6.16 -8.14
C GLY A 34 -14.18 7.41 -9.00
N GLU A 35 -13.96 8.59 -8.43
CA GLU A 35 -14.11 9.88 -9.13
C GLU A 35 -13.06 10.04 -10.22
N LEU A 36 -11.79 9.73 -9.92
CA LEU A 36 -10.72 9.75 -10.91
C LEU A 36 -10.92 8.69 -11.98
N ALA A 37 -11.31 7.48 -11.60
CA ALA A 37 -11.53 6.39 -12.54
C ALA A 37 -12.64 6.70 -13.58
N GLY A 38 -13.62 7.53 -13.21
CA GLY A 38 -14.71 7.95 -14.08
C GLY A 38 -14.36 9.02 -15.13
N THR A 39 -13.16 9.61 -15.08
CA THR A 39 -12.79 10.67 -16.04
C THR A 39 -12.39 10.14 -17.41
N GLU A 40 -12.67 10.89 -18.48
CA GLU A 40 -12.29 10.52 -19.86
C GLU A 40 -10.77 10.39 -20.08
N ARG A 41 -9.97 10.99 -19.19
CA ARG A 41 -8.49 10.96 -19.24
C ARG A 41 -7.92 9.67 -18.64
N THR A 42 -8.74 8.84 -18.01
CA THR A 42 -8.30 7.62 -17.36
C THR A 42 -8.04 6.50 -18.34
N VAL A 43 -6.84 5.93 -18.29
CA VAL A 43 -6.53 4.67 -18.96
C VAL A 43 -7.11 3.55 -18.11
N ARG A 44 -8.18 2.94 -18.59
CA ARG A 44 -8.86 1.83 -17.92
C ARG A 44 -8.26 0.49 -18.37
N LEU A 45 -7.76 -0.26 -17.42
CA LEU A 45 -7.26 -1.62 -17.58
C LEU A 45 -8.31 -2.60 -17.05
N ASN A 46 -8.94 -3.33 -17.98
CA ASN A 46 -9.92 -4.35 -17.66
C ASN A 46 -9.22 -5.70 -17.42
N PRO A 47 -9.79 -6.59 -16.60
CA PRO A 47 -9.25 -7.92 -16.42
C PRO A 47 -9.10 -8.73 -17.70
N ALA A 48 -7.90 -9.26 -17.94
CA ALA A 48 -7.59 -10.18 -19.04
C ALA A 48 -7.41 -11.63 -18.53
N SER A 49 -7.42 -11.85 -17.22
CA SER A 49 -7.38 -13.18 -16.60
C SER A 49 -8.18 -13.21 -15.29
N PRO A 50 -8.53 -14.40 -14.75
CA PRO A 50 -8.86 -14.53 -13.34
C PRO A 50 -7.65 -14.18 -12.45
N TRP A 51 -7.90 -13.99 -11.16
CA TRP A 51 -6.86 -13.99 -10.14
C TRP A 51 -6.25 -15.39 -10.03
N GLN A 52 -4.92 -15.45 -10.00
CA GLN A 52 -4.16 -16.68 -9.84
C GLN A 52 -3.39 -16.60 -8.53
N LEU A 53 -3.64 -17.54 -7.62
CA LEU A 53 -2.83 -17.73 -6.44
C LEU A 53 -1.66 -18.65 -6.79
N GLN A 54 -0.44 -18.21 -6.49
CA GLN A 54 0.79 -18.98 -6.63
C GLN A 54 1.35 -19.19 -5.23
N LEU A 55 1.41 -20.46 -4.83
CA LEU A 55 2.12 -20.91 -3.63
C LEU A 55 3.58 -21.19 -4.00
N ALA A 56 4.50 -20.66 -3.21
CA ALA A 56 5.92 -20.99 -3.26
C ALA A 56 6.40 -21.27 -1.83
N ASP A 57 7.56 -21.92 -1.70
CA ASP A 57 8.10 -22.44 -0.44
C ASP A 57 8.28 -21.37 0.68
N ASP A 58 8.29 -20.08 0.34
CA ASP A 58 8.56 -18.99 1.28
C ASP A 58 7.62 -17.78 1.14
N ARG A 59 6.61 -17.85 0.26
CA ARG A 59 5.70 -16.73 0.00
C ARG A 59 4.41 -17.16 -0.71
N CYS A 60 3.42 -16.29 -0.60
CA CYS A 60 2.17 -16.36 -1.34
C CYS A 60 2.01 -15.17 -2.26
N ARG A 61 1.61 -15.42 -3.50
CA ARG A 61 1.44 -14.38 -4.53
C ARG A 61 0.08 -14.50 -5.22
N LEU A 62 -0.68 -13.42 -5.22
CA LEU A 62 -1.79 -13.24 -6.16
C LEU A 62 -1.29 -12.51 -7.40
N ALA A 63 -1.70 -12.97 -8.57
CA ALA A 63 -1.40 -12.34 -9.84
C ALA A 63 -2.64 -12.21 -10.70
N ARG A 64 -2.78 -11.08 -11.38
CA ARG A 64 -3.81 -10.90 -12.42
C ARG A 64 -3.27 -10.07 -13.57
N ARG A 65 -3.60 -10.50 -14.79
CA ARG A 65 -3.32 -9.77 -16.02
C ARG A 65 -4.50 -8.88 -16.37
N PHE A 66 -4.18 -7.74 -16.95
CA PHE A 66 -5.12 -6.74 -17.42
C PHE A 66 -4.77 -6.30 -18.83
N GLU A 67 -5.72 -5.67 -19.50
CA GLU A 67 -5.54 -5.10 -20.83
C GLU A 67 -6.28 -3.78 -20.97
N SER A 68 -5.73 -2.91 -21.80
CA SER A 68 -6.38 -1.67 -22.25
C SER A 68 -6.13 -1.47 -23.73
N THR A 69 -6.74 -0.41 -24.28
CA THR A 69 -6.44 0.06 -25.64
C THR A 69 -4.98 0.50 -25.82
N LYS A 70 -4.25 0.76 -24.73
CA LYS A 70 -2.85 1.21 -24.77
C LYS A 70 -1.83 0.10 -24.54
N GLY A 71 -2.24 -1.08 -24.10
CA GLY A 71 -1.32 -2.18 -23.84
C GLY A 71 -1.71 -3.07 -22.66
N PRO A 72 -0.88 -4.09 -22.39
CA PRO A 72 -1.10 -5.03 -21.29
C PRO A 72 -0.74 -4.40 -19.94
N GLY A 73 -1.36 -4.89 -18.87
CA GLY A 73 -0.99 -4.57 -17.51
C GLY A 73 -1.02 -5.79 -16.59
N MET A 74 -0.45 -5.63 -15.40
CA MET A 74 -0.36 -6.69 -14.41
C MET A 74 -0.43 -6.10 -13.01
N VAL A 75 -1.09 -6.82 -12.10
CA VAL A 75 -1.02 -6.58 -10.66
C VAL A 75 -0.52 -7.86 -9.99
N LEU A 76 0.47 -7.72 -9.11
CA LEU A 76 0.94 -8.76 -8.21
C LEU A 76 0.80 -8.28 -6.76
N ILE A 77 0.27 -9.14 -5.90
CA ILE A 77 0.16 -8.91 -4.45
C ILE A 77 0.91 -10.05 -3.76
N GLU A 78 1.85 -9.74 -2.89
CA GLU A 78 2.72 -10.74 -2.27
C GLU A 78 2.79 -10.63 -0.74
N GLN A 79 2.80 -11.78 -0.08
CA GLN A 79 3.09 -11.92 1.35
C GLN A 79 4.17 -12.97 1.59
N ILE A 80 5.17 -12.61 2.39
CA ILE A 80 6.23 -13.54 2.85
C ILE A 80 5.92 -14.16 4.22
N ALA A 81 4.84 -13.72 4.87
CA ALA A 81 4.33 -14.21 6.14
C ALA A 81 2.88 -13.72 6.31
N PRO A 82 2.05 -14.40 7.13
CA PRO A 82 0.74 -13.88 7.52
C PRO A 82 0.84 -12.47 8.10
N GLY A 83 -0.08 -11.61 7.71
CA GLY A 83 -0.20 -10.28 8.27
C GLY A 83 -1.18 -9.38 7.51
N GLN A 84 -1.36 -8.15 7.98
CA GLN A 84 -2.18 -7.14 7.29
C GLN A 84 -1.49 -6.55 6.06
N ARG A 85 -0.18 -6.73 5.97
CA ARG A 85 0.69 -6.04 5.02
C ARG A 85 1.09 -6.96 3.89
N PHE A 86 1.24 -6.36 2.72
CA PHE A 86 1.66 -7.05 1.50
C PHE A 86 2.46 -6.10 0.61
N ASP A 87 3.21 -6.68 -0.31
CA ASP A 87 3.85 -5.93 -1.37
C ASP A 87 2.95 -5.88 -2.60
N LEU A 88 2.91 -4.73 -3.26
CA LEU A 88 2.07 -4.48 -4.42
C LEU A 88 2.95 -4.06 -5.60
N THR A 89 2.96 -4.88 -6.62
CA THR A 89 3.58 -4.58 -7.92
C THR A 89 2.50 -4.29 -8.95
N ILE A 90 2.64 -3.19 -9.67
CA ILE A 90 1.72 -2.80 -10.74
C ILE A 90 2.54 -2.45 -11.98
N ALA A 91 2.22 -3.05 -13.12
CA ALA A 91 2.86 -2.80 -14.40
C ALA A 91 1.82 -2.51 -15.48
N GLY A 92 2.16 -1.68 -16.46
CA GLY A 92 1.22 -1.25 -17.48
C GLY A 92 1.68 -0.07 -18.33
N PRO A 93 0.92 0.28 -19.38
CA PRO A 93 1.27 1.38 -20.26
C PRO A 93 1.22 2.72 -19.50
N ASP A 94 2.01 3.68 -19.98
CA ASP A 94 2.02 5.07 -19.50
C ASP A 94 2.49 5.32 -18.05
N PHE A 95 3.07 4.32 -17.38
CA PHE A 95 3.95 4.56 -16.22
C PHE A 95 5.30 5.14 -16.66
N ALA A 96 5.32 6.14 -17.55
CA ALA A 96 6.57 6.69 -18.10
C ALA A 96 7.54 7.10 -16.99
N ARG A 97 8.85 6.83 -17.19
CA ARG A 97 9.94 7.16 -16.25
C ARG A 97 9.80 8.58 -15.69
N ALA A 98 9.95 8.71 -14.38
CA ALA A 98 9.89 9.99 -13.66
C ALA A 98 10.69 11.10 -14.35
N ARG A 99 10.06 12.24 -14.61
CA ARG A 99 10.78 13.51 -14.50
C ARG A 99 10.89 13.83 -13.01
N ARG A 100 12.06 14.30 -12.55
CA ARG A 100 12.25 14.74 -11.15
C ARG A 100 11.11 15.67 -10.74
N GLY A 101 10.49 15.42 -9.58
CA GLY A 101 9.46 16.26 -8.98
C GLY A 101 8.00 15.82 -9.18
N ASN A 102 7.74 14.74 -9.92
CA ASN A 102 6.38 14.21 -10.06
C ASN A 102 6.03 13.26 -8.91
N TRP A 103 5.05 13.67 -8.10
CA TRP A 103 4.45 12.84 -7.05
C TRP A 103 3.60 11.74 -7.67
N PHE A 104 3.59 10.57 -7.03
CA PHE A 104 2.59 9.55 -7.31
C PHE A 104 1.48 9.68 -6.28
N TYR A 105 0.26 9.51 -6.76
CA TYR A 105 -0.89 9.28 -5.91
C TYR A 105 -1.47 7.91 -6.20
N GLY A 106 -1.91 7.20 -5.16
CA GLY A 106 -2.57 5.92 -5.26
C GLY A 106 -3.88 5.90 -4.50
N GLY A 107 -4.77 4.98 -4.85
CA GLY A 107 -5.98 4.66 -4.08
C GLY A 107 -6.52 3.27 -4.42
N MET A 108 -6.96 2.53 -3.40
CA MET A 108 -7.55 1.18 -3.58
C MET A 108 -9.00 1.11 -3.08
N ARG A 109 -9.28 1.71 -1.92
CA ARG A 109 -10.61 1.73 -1.32
C ARG A 109 -11.50 2.76 -1.98
N SER A 110 -12.76 2.42 -2.21
CA SER A 110 -13.73 3.32 -2.83
C SER A 110 -14.15 4.50 -1.93
N ASP A 111 -13.95 4.38 -0.62
CA ASP A 111 -14.39 5.31 0.41
C ASP A 111 -13.27 6.13 1.06
N LEU A 112 -12.02 5.96 0.59
CA LEU A 112 -10.87 6.74 1.04
C LEU A 112 -10.30 7.57 -0.10
N GLU A 113 -9.77 8.75 0.24
CA GLU A 113 -9.13 9.64 -0.72
C GLU A 113 -7.82 9.05 -1.28
N MET A 114 -7.43 9.52 -2.46
CA MET A 114 -6.10 9.22 -3.02
C MET A 114 -5.00 9.78 -2.11
N VAL A 115 -3.94 9.00 -1.89
CA VAL A 115 -2.82 9.35 -1.02
C VAL A 115 -1.53 9.45 -1.81
N THR A 116 -0.57 10.20 -1.28
CA THR A 116 0.78 10.23 -1.84
C THR A 116 1.46 8.87 -1.62
N ILE A 117 2.11 8.34 -2.65
CA ILE A 117 2.92 7.12 -2.55
C ILE A 117 4.33 7.35 -3.11
N ASN A 118 5.32 6.60 -2.60
CA ASN A 118 6.72 6.66 -3.07
C ASN A 118 7.18 5.28 -3.57
N PRO A 119 6.76 4.86 -4.78
CA PRO A 119 7.10 3.54 -5.28
C PRO A 119 8.57 3.41 -5.68
N LEU A 120 9.01 2.15 -5.77
CA LEU A 120 10.15 1.76 -6.57
C LEU A 120 9.71 1.63 -8.02
N GLU A 121 10.42 2.31 -8.93
CA GLU A 121 10.15 2.23 -10.37
C GLU A 121 11.17 1.28 -11.02
N TYR A 122 10.71 0.37 -11.87
CA TYR A 122 11.54 -0.57 -12.63
C TYR A 122 10.83 -0.99 -13.93
N GLU A 123 11.44 -1.86 -14.73
CA GLU A 123 10.84 -2.36 -15.98
C GLU A 123 10.56 -3.86 -15.87
N ILE A 124 9.41 -4.29 -16.39
CA ILE A 124 9.06 -5.70 -16.53
C ILE A 124 8.95 -6.01 -18.03
N ALA A 125 9.73 -6.98 -18.49
CA ALA A 125 9.69 -7.42 -19.88
C ALA A 125 8.25 -7.77 -20.30
N GLY A 126 7.75 -7.08 -21.34
CA GLY A 126 6.40 -7.27 -21.88
C GLY A 126 5.30 -6.43 -21.23
N TYR A 127 5.59 -5.62 -20.21
CA TYR A 127 4.61 -4.76 -19.50
C TYR A 127 5.09 -3.31 -19.32
N ASP A 128 6.12 -2.88 -20.05
CA ASP A 128 6.78 -1.58 -19.94
C ASP A 128 7.29 -1.29 -18.50
N ASN A 129 6.91 -0.14 -17.94
CA ASN A 129 7.33 0.29 -16.62
C ASN A 129 6.42 -0.32 -15.56
N ALA A 130 7.00 -0.59 -14.40
CA ALA A 130 6.33 -1.11 -13.23
C ALA A 130 6.68 -0.26 -12.01
N ILE A 131 5.73 -0.23 -11.07
CA ILE A 131 5.93 0.28 -9.74
C ILE A 131 5.82 -0.84 -8.73
N LEU A 132 6.60 -0.76 -7.66
CA LEU A 132 6.52 -1.63 -6.50
C LEU A 132 6.35 -0.78 -5.24
N LEU A 133 5.40 -1.18 -4.41
CA LEU A 133 5.17 -0.64 -3.07
C LEU A 133 5.38 -1.76 -2.06
N GLY A 134 6.28 -1.55 -1.10
CA GLY A 134 6.60 -2.53 -0.07
C GLY A 134 5.80 -2.32 1.22
N GLY A 135 5.28 -3.41 1.80
CA GLY A 135 4.72 -3.45 3.14
C GLY A 135 3.45 -2.63 3.33
N ILE A 136 2.62 -2.47 2.29
CA ILE A 136 1.41 -1.65 2.37
C ILE A 136 0.22 -2.42 2.97
N SER A 137 -0.77 -1.70 3.48
CA SER A 137 -2.06 -2.22 3.94
C SER A 137 -3.23 -1.57 3.20
N ILE A 138 -4.39 -2.22 3.18
CA ILE A 138 -5.64 -1.65 2.63
C ILE A 138 -6.30 -0.70 3.64
N ASP A 139 -6.25 -1.08 4.92
CA ASP A 139 -6.72 -0.23 6.00
C ASP A 139 -5.61 0.73 6.42
N ASP A 140 -6.00 2.00 6.49
CA ASP A 140 -5.25 2.99 7.23
C ASP A 140 -5.69 2.91 8.70
N ASP A 141 -4.71 3.00 9.59
CA ASP A 141 -4.78 2.58 10.99
C ASP A 141 -5.56 3.57 11.87
N LEU A 142 -6.81 3.86 11.51
CA LEU A 142 -7.75 4.72 12.27
C LEU A 142 -8.50 3.95 13.36
N SER A 143 -8.27 2.65 13.47
CA SER A 143 -8.95 1.80 14.45
C SER A 143 -8.33 1.96 15.84
N PRO A 144 -9.12 1.85 16.93
CA PRO A 144 -8.59 1.79 18.29
C PRO A 144 -7.51 0.70 18.44
N GLU A 145 -6.55 0.89 19.34
CA GLU A 145 -5.38 0.02 19.53
C GLU A 145 -5.75 -1.46 19.82
N GLU A 146 -6.89 -1.69 20.48
CA GLU A 146 -7.45 -3.02 20.76
C GLU A 146 -7.92 -3.75 19.49
N ASP A 147 -8.47 -3.03 18.50
CA ASP A 147 -8.87 -3.62 17.21
C ASP A 147 -7.65 -3.97 16.34
N ARG A 148 -6.56 -3.18 16.44
CA ARG A 148 -5.29 -3.42 15.73
C ARG A 148 -4.67 -4.75 16.13
N GLN A 149 -4.78 -5.12 17.42
CA GLN A 149 -4.24 -6.36 17.98
C GLN A 149 -4.98 -7.61 17.48
N SER A 150 -6.28 -7.51 17.18
CA SER A 150 -7.04 -8.64 16.60
C SER A 150 -6.75 -8.87 15.11
N ARG A 151 -6.34 -7.82 14.40
CA ARG A 151 -6.13 -7.85 12.94
C ARG A 151 -4.71 -8.24 12.54
N VAL A 152 -3.76 -8.46 13.46
CA VAL A 152 -2.32 -8.55 13.14
C VAL A 152 -1.99 -9.69 12.17
N ALA A 153 -2.82 -10.75 12.12
CA ALA A 153 -2.51 -11.99 11.42
C ALA A 153 -2.90 -12.06 9.94
N ALA A 154 -3.71 -11.14 9.41
CA ALA A 154 -4.28 -11.27 8.06
C ALA A 154 -4.73 -9.92 7.46
N VAL A 155 -4.87 -9.85 6.14
CA VAL A 155 -5.51 -8.71 5.46
C VAL A 155 -7.01 -8.72 5.78
N ASP A 156 -7.57 -7.59 6.24
CA ASP A 156 -8.98 -7.52 6.66
C ASP A 156 -9.95 -7.76 5.48
N PRO A 157 -10.77 -8.81 5.49
CA PRO A 157 -11.73 -9.10 4.43
C PRO A 157 -12.80 -8.01 4.26
N ALA A 158 -13.15 -7.27 5.31
CA ALA A 158 -14.13 -6.18 5.23
C ALA A 158 -13.55 -4.98 4.48
N ALA A 159 -12.27 -4.67 4.71
CA ALA A 159 -11.55 -3.64 3.96
C ALA A 159 -11.36 -4.04 2.49
N ALA A 160 -11.02 -5.30 2.26
CA ALA A 160 -10.90 -5.88 0.92
C ALA A 160 -12.21 -5.84 0.11
N ASP A 161 -13.37 -5.89 0.79
CA ASP A 161 -14.69 -5.79 0.16
C ASP A 161 -14.95 -4.41 -0.47
N LEU A 162 -14.28 -3.37 0.05
CA LEU A 162 -14.37 -1.98 -0.42
C LEU A 162 -13.37 -1.67 -1.55
N VAL A 163 -12.61 -2.65 -2.01
CA VAL A 163 -11.66 -2.51 -3.11
C VAL A 163 -12.27 -3.12 -4.37
N GLU A 164 -12.62 -2.26 -5.33
CA GLU A 164 -13.11 -2.65 -6.66
C GLU A 164 -12.10 -2.37 -7.77
N ARG A 165 -11.15 -1.48 -7.50
CA ARG A 165 -10.14 -1.01 -8.45
C ARG A 165 -8.92 -0.47 -7.72
N ILE A 166 -7.78 -0.47 -8.41
CA ILE A 166 -6.59 0.26 -7.98
C ILE A 166 -6.38 1.43 -8.93
N VAL A 167 -6.33 2.63 -8.39
CA VAL A 167 -6.14 3.86 -9.16
C VAL A 167 -4.78 4.43 -8.83
N LEU A 168 -4.05 4.79 -9.89
CA LEU A 168 -2.77 5.46 -9.81
C LEU A 168 -2.84 6.74 -10.62
N GLN A 169 -2.36 7.82 -10.03
CA GLN A 169 -2.21 9.09 -10.71
C GLN A 169 -0.76 9.54 -10.65
N ARG A 170 -0.22 9.92 -11.79
CA ARG A 170 1.08 10.57 -11.90
C ARG A 170 0.95 11.78 -12.81
N SER A 171 1.16 12.97 -12.25
CA SER A 171 0.91 14.22 -12.97
C SER A 171 -0.51 14.24 -13.55
N THR A 172 -0.66 14.35 -14.88
CA THR A 172 -1.97 14.33 -15.56
C THR A 172 -2.44 12.95 -15.99
N THR A 173 -1.59 11.93 -15.90
CA THR A 173 -1.91 10.54 -16.27
C THR A 173 -2.62 9.87 -15.12
N ILE A 174 -3.78 9.28 -15.42
CA ILE A 174 -4.57 8.48 -14.48
C ILE A 174 -4.73 7.09 -15.08
N VAL A 175 -4.41 6.08 -14.30
CA VAL A 175 -4.53 4.67 -14.67
C VAL A 175 -5.41 3.98 -13.64
N SER A 176 -6.38 3.19 -14.10
CA SER A 176 -7.25 2.41 -13.23
C SER A 176 -7.25 0.94 -13.63
N PHE A 177 -6.90 0.08 -12.68
CA PHE A 177 -6.97 -1.37 -12.80
C PHE A 177 -8.29 -1.83 -12.18
N GLU A 178 -9.21 -2.30 -13.00
CA GLU A 178 -10.53 -2.75 -12.55
C GLU A 178 -10.42 -4.15 -11.94
N THR A 179 -9.95 -4.22 -10.69
CA THR A 179 -9.67 -5.48 -9.99
C THR A 179 -10.93 -6.30 -9.69
N GLY A 180 -12.10 -5.68 -9.72
CA GLY A 180 -13.31 -6.23 -9.10
C GLY A 180 -13.14 -6.31 -7.59
N ASN A 181 -14.15 -6.86 -6.91
CA ASN A 181 -14.13 -7.06 -5.46
C ASN A 181 -12.92 -7.93 -5.04
N MET A 182 -12.13 -7.43 -4.10
CA MET A 182 -10.88 -8.06 -3.68
C MET A 182 -11.02 -8.96 -2.44
N LYS A 183 -12.21 -9.09 -1.85
CA LYS A 183 -12.44 -9.93 -0.67
C LYS A 183 -12.02 -11.37 -0.90
N ALA A 184 -12.60 -12.04 -1.90
CA ALA A 184 -12.29 -13.45 -2.17
C ALA A 184 -10.82 -13.69 -2.58
N PRO A 185 -10.18 -12.87 -3.45
CA PRO A 185 -8.75 -12.98 -3.72
C PRO A 185 -7.89 -12.87 -2.45
N LEU A 186 -8.15 -11.89 -1.58
CA LEU A 186 -7.34 -11.66 -0.39
C LEU A 186 -7.61 -12.67 0.72
N GLU A 187 -8.83 -13.22 0.82
CA GLU A 187 -9.10 -14.39 1.67
C GLU A 187 -8.27 -15.60 1.23
N ALA A 188 -8.11 -15.83 -0.09
CA ALA A 188 -7.24 -16.88 -0.61
C ALA A 188 -5.76 -16.63 -0.33
N LEU A 189 -5.30 -15.36 -0.38
CA LEU A 189 -3.95 -14.98 0.00
C LEU A 189 -3.70 -15.20 1.50
N ASN A 190 -4.67 -14.83 2.35
CA ASN A 190 -4.61 -15.05 3.80
C ASN A 190 -4.53 -16.53 4.13
N ALA A 191 -5.35 -17.38 3.49
CA ALA A 191 -5.29 -18.82 3.69
C ALA A 191 -3.92 -19.39 3.29
N CYS A 192 -3.41 -18.98 2.12
CA CYS A 192 -2.09 -19.37 1.65
C CYS A 192 -0.98 -18.97 2.64
N SER A 193 -0.96 -17.71 3.07
CA SER A 193 0.10 -17.23 3.97
C SER A 193 0.02 -17.93 5.32
N HIS A 194 -1.18 -18.26 5.79
CA HIS A 194 -1.40 -19.04 7.01
C HIS A 194 -0.81 -20.45 6.93
N ASP A 195 -0.95 -21.12 5.78
CA ASP A 195 -0.40 -22.47 5.57
C ASP A 195 1.14 -22.49 5.66
N LEU A 196 1.82 -21.39 5.32
CA LEU A 196 3.28 -21.26 5.48
C LEU A 196 3.73 -21.43 6.93
N LEU A 197 2.88 -21.11 7.91
CA LEU A 197 3.22 -21.30 9.33
C LEU A 197 3.48 -22.77 9.65
N LEU A 198 2.71 -23.68 9.07
CA LEU A 198 2.88 -25.12 9.27
C LEU A 198 4.21 -25.61 8.69
N GLU A 199 4.57 -25.11 7.51
CA GLU A 199 5.85 -25.43 6.87
C GLU A 199 7.05 -24.95 7.68
N TRP A 200 6.88 -23.87 8.44
CA TRP A 200 7.92 -23.33 9.34
C TRP A 200 7.91 -23.97 10.74
N GLY A 201 7.01 -24.94 10.99
CA GLY A 201 6.90 -25.62 12.28
C GLY A 201 6.22 -24.79 13.37
N LEU A 202 5.42 -23.79 12.99
CA LEU A 202 4.63 -22.97 13.90
C LEU A 202 3.19 -23.49 14.02
N ASP A 203 2.54 -23.16 15.13
CA ASP A 203 1.14 -23.47 15.37
C ASP A 203 0.24 -22.46 14.65
N ALA A 204 -0.31 -22.85 13.50
CA ALA A 204 -1.18 -22.00 12.70
C ALA A 204 -2.45 -21.57 13.47
N GLU A 205 -3.08 -22.47 14.22
CA GLU A 205 -4.29 -22.16 14.97
C GLU A 205 -4.00 -21.10 16.05
N ALA A 206 -2.89 -21.20 16.76
CA ALA A 206 -2.44 -20.19 17.71
C ALA A 206 -2.23 -18.81 17.04
N HIS A 207 -1.70 -18.79 15.80
CA HIS A 207 -1.47 -17.54 15.05
C HIS A 207 -2.73 -16.91 14.46
N SER A 208 -3.85 -17.64 14.38
CA SER A 208 -5.13 -17.02 13.99
C SER A 208 -5.70 -16.12 15.09
N THR A 209 -5.15 -16.20 16.30
CA THR A 209 -5.79 -15.65 17.50
C THR A 209 -4.85 -14.98 18.50
N TYR A 210 -3.54 -14.98 18.26
CA TYR A 210 -2.53 -14.42 19.18
C TYR A 210 -2.72 -12.92 19.44
N HIS A 211 -2.22 -12.46 20.59
CA HIS A 211 -2.50 -11.12 21.11
C HIS A 211 -1.48 -10.06 20.66
N ARG A 212 -0.19 -10.40 20.63
CA ARG A 212 0.88 -9.46 20.24
C ARG A 212 1.98 -10.15 19.43
N PRO A 213 2.49 -9.52 18.35
CA PRO A 213 3.56 -10.10 17.53
C PRO A 213 4.91 -9.98 18.22
N PRO A 214 5.94 -10.71 17.72
CA PRO A 214 7.30 -10.49 18.18
C PRO A 214 7.74 -9.07 17.90
N LYS A 215 8.53 -8.49 18.81
CA LYS A 215 9.02 -7.12 18.67
C LYS A 215 10.53 -7.08 18.71
N MET A 216 11.11 -6.42 17.70
CA MET A 216 12.55 -6.20 17.60
C MET A 216 12.99 -5.14 18.61
N PRO A 217 14.08 -5.37 19.37
CA PRO A 217 14.61 -4.37 20.29
C PRO A 217 15.20 -3.19 19.49
N ASP A 218 14.89 -1.96 19.92
CA ASP A 218 15.39 -0.72 19.32
C ASP A 218 15.33 -0.69 17.77
N GLU A 219 14.25 -1.26 17.19
CA GLU A 219 14.04 -1.41 15.74
C GLU A 219 14.38 -0.13 14.95
N ARG A 220 13.89 1.01 15.45
CA ARG A 220 14.17 2.34 14.89
C ARG A 220 15.65 2.68 14.79
N LEU A 221 16.40 2.36 15.83
CA LEU A 221 17.82 2.62 15.86
C LEU A 221 18.57 1.69 14.90
N TYR A 222 18.17 0.42 14.83
CA TYR A 222 18.74 -0.55 13.91
C TYR A 222 18.56 -0.10 12.44
N PHE A 223 17.32 0.16 12.02
CA PHE A 223 17.07 0.52 10.62
C PHE A 223 17.61 1.89 10.24
N ARG A 224 17.70 2.85 11.18
CA ARG A 224 18.41 4.10 10.94
C ARG A 224 19.91 3.86 10.65
N ARG A 225 20.55 2.93 11.35
CA ARG A 225 21.96 2.56 11.09
C ARG A 225 22.11 1.81 9.77
N LEU A 226 21.20 0.89 9.47
CA LEU A 226 21.18 0.16 8.19
C LEU A 226 21.03 1.13 7.02
N HIS A 227 20.07 2.05 7.10
CA HIS A 227 19.88 3.11 6.12
C HIS A 227 21.16 3.95 5.98
N HIS A 228 21.74 4.43 7.08
CA HIS A 228 22.97 5.20 7.02
C HIS A 228 24.12 4.45 6.34
N LYS A 229 24.30 3.15 6.63
CA LYS A 229 25.30 2.27 6.01
C LYS A 229 25.07 2.16 4.49
N LEU A 230 23.82 1.99 4.07
CA LEU A 230 23.46 1.93 2.65
C LEU A 230 23.76 3.26 1.95
N THR A 231 23.36 4.39 2.54
CA THR A 231 23.52 5.72 1.93
C THR A 231 24.95 6.27 1.95
N SER A 232 25.79 5.81 2.88
CA SER A 232 27.19 6.27 3.02
C SER A 232 28.18 5.44 2.20
N THR A 233 27.74 4.31 1.65
CA THR A 233 28.60 3.45 0.83
C THR A 233 28.78 4.06 -0.56
N PRO A 234 30.04 4.28 -1.02
CA PRO A 234 30.30 4.82 -2.35
C PRO A 234 29.67 3.99 -3.45
N GLY A 235 29.02 4.65 -4.42
CA GLY A 235 28.33 3.97 -5.52
C GLY A 235 26.91 3.51 -5.19
N ASN A 236 26.40 3.78 -3.98
CA ASN A 236 24.99 3.59 -3.64
C ASN A 236 24.15 4.87 -3.85
N GLU A 237 24.67 5.91 -4.48
CA GLU A 237 23.86 7.11 -4.74
C GLU A 237 22.69 6.80 -5.68
N GLY A 238 21.49 7.21 -5.30
CA GLY A 238 20.25 7.02 -6.08
C GLY A 238 19.64 5.63 -6.00
N HIS A 239 20.27 4.72 -5.25
CA HIS A 239 19.84 3.34 -5.16
C HIS A 239 18.57 3.20 -4.34
N LYS A 240 17.71 2.31 -4.82
CA LYS A 240 16.51 1.92 -4.11
C LYS A 240 16.39 0.40 -4.12
N SER A 241 16.05 -0.16 -2.97
CA SER A 241 15.84 -1.61 -2.85
C SER A 241 14.61 -1.91 -2.02
N LEU A 242 13.96 -3.04 -2.31
CA LEU A 242 12.96 -3.63 -1.43
C LEU A 242 13.60 -4.78 -0.68
N LEU A 243 13.83 -4.58 0.61
CA LEU A 243 14.29 -5.63 1.52
C LEU A 243 13.07 -6.31 2.14
N ARG A 244 13.01 -7.63 2.05
CA ARG A 244 12.10 -8.49 2.78
C ARG A 244 12.87 -9.27 3.83
N VAL A 245 12.37 -9.31 5.05
CA VAL A 245 12.95 -10.12 6.13
C VAL A 245 11.84 -10.92 6.78
N ARG A 246 12.11 -12.19 7.03
CA ARG A 246 11.29 -13.09 7.83
C ARG A 246 12.20 -13.82 8.81
N ALA A 247 11.81 -13.92 10.06
CA ALA A 247 12.51 -14.74 11.04
C ALA A 247 11.53 -15.38 12.01
N ILE A 248 11.89 -16.54 12.57
CA ILE A 248 11.13 -17.15 13.66
C ILE A 248 11.73 -16.65 14.96
N VAL A 249 10.90 -16.03 15.80
CA VAL A 249 11.23 -15.65 17.16
C VAL A 249 10.67 -16.71 18.10
N THR A 250 11.51 -17.31 18.94
CA THR A 250 11.08 -18.36 19.89
C THR A 250 10.28 -17.77 21.06
N SER A 251 9.67 -18.62 21.89
CA SER A 251 9.01 -18.20 23.15
C SER A 251 9.96 -17.51 24.13
N GLU A 252 11.26 -17.74 24.01
CA GLU A 252 12.31 -17.10 24.80
C GLU A 252 12.83 -15.82 24.12
N GLY A 253 12.35 -15.46 22.94
CA GLY A 253 12.74 -14.27 22.18
C GLY A 253 14.03 -14.41 21.38
N SER A 254 14.56 -15.62 21.20
CA SER A 254 15.72 -15.88 20.35
C SER A 254 15.32 -15.96 18.87
N VAL A 255 16.22 -15.59 17.96
CA VAL A 255 15.97 -15.62 16.50
C VAL A 255 16.45 -16.94 15.90
N THR A 256 15.60 -17.56 15.09
CA THR A 256 15.90 -18.77 14.32
C THR A 256 15.31 -18.66 12.91
N ASN A 257 15.81 -19.48 11.97
CA ASN A 257 15.27 -19.59 10.60
C ASN A 257 15.06 -18.23 9.90
N CYS A 258 16.01 -17.30 10.07
CA CYS A 258 15.96 -16.01 9.40
C CYS A 258 16.22 -16.17 7.90
N HIS A 259 15.35 -15.56 7.11
CA HIS A 259 15.46 -15.42 5.67
C HIS A 259 15.34 -13.94 5.30
N HIS A 260 16.18 -13.46 4.39
CA HIS A 260 16.04 -12.14 3.82
C HIS A 260 16.28 -12.19 2.31
N GLU A 261 15.62 -11.29 1.59
CA GLU A 261 15.83 -11.12 0.16
C GLU A 261 15.72 -9.64 -0.23
N TYR A 262 16.43 -9.29 -1.30
CA TYR A 262 16.26 -8.01 -1.97
C TYR A 262 15.40 -8.23 -3.22
N ALA A 263 14.08 -8.17 -3.05
CA ALA A 263 13.10 -8.45 -4.12
C ALA A 263 13.24 -7.49 -5.32
N LEU A 264 13.75 -6.30 -5.07
CA LEU A 264 14.25 -5.39 -6.09
C LEU A 264 15.52 -4.77 -5.54
N SER A 265 16.59 -4.78 -6.32
CA SER A 265 17.86 -4.14 -5.98
C SER A 265 18.41 -3.47 -7.22
N SER A 266 18.61 -2.16 -7.17
CA SER A 266 19.29 -1.44 -8.25
C SER A 266 20.79 -1.29 -8.02
N GLY A 267 21.32 -1.81 -6.90
CA GLY A 267 22.67 -1.49 -6.39
C GLY A 267 23.49 -2.69 -5.95
N GLY A 268 24.73 -2.43 -5.51
CA GLY A 268 25.69 -3.48 -5.19
C GLY A 268 25.79 -3.86 -3.71
N LEU A 269 25.29 -3.04 -2.78
CA LEU A 269 25.34 -3.34 -1.36
C LEU A 269 24.03 -3.95 -0.85
N GLU A 270 24.13 -5.19 -0.39
CA GLU A 270 23.03 -5.95 0.19
C GLU A 270 23.47 -6.46 1.57
N PRO A 271 23.30 -5.66 2.65
CA PRO A 271 23.67 -6.10 3.98
C PRO A 271 22.90 -7.35 4.40
N ASP A 272 23.60 -8.28 5.05
CA ASP A 272 23.01 -9.47 5.63
C ASP A 272 22.30 -9.12 6.95
N VAL A 273 21.00 -8.83 6.84
CA VAL A 273 20.17 -8.47 7.99
C VAL A 273 19.98 -9.66 8.94
N CYS A 274 19.99 -10.88 8.43
CA CYS A 274 19.86 -12.06 9.29
C CYS A 274 21.07 -12.22 10.22
N GLN A 275 22.27 -11.96 9.70
CA GLN A 275 23.47 -11.95 10.53
C GLN A 275 23.44 -10.85 11.59
N ASP A 276 22.87 -9.69 11.28
CA ASP A 276 22.77 -8.58 12.21
C ASP A 276 21.80 -8.86 13.37
N ILE A 277 20.68 -9.53 13.11
CA ILE A 277 19.61 -9.73 14.12
C ILE A 277 19.71 -11.04 14.90
N LYS A 278 20.53 -12.01 14.46
CA LYS A 278 20.57 -13.36 15.04
C LYS A 278 20.84 -13.40 16.55
N ASP A 279 21.64 -12.46 17.05
CA ASP A 279 22.07 -12.38 18.45
C ASP A 279 21.22 -11.38 19.26
N MET A 280 20.19 -10.78 18.63
CA MET A 280 19.29 -9.85 19.30
C MET A 280 18.25 -10.61 20.13
N GLN A 281 17.93 -10.05 21.29
CA GLN A 281 16.87 -10.54 22.15
C GLN A 281 15.56 -9.83 21.81
N PHE A 282 14.65 -10.52 21.15
CA PHE A 282 13.31 -9.99 20.83
C PHE A 282 12.39 -10.12 22.04
N ASP A 283 11.38 -9.25 22.11
CA ASP A 283 10.18 -9.57 22.89
C ASP A 283 9.40 -10.64 22.11
N PRO A 284 9.11 -11.81 22.69
CA PRO A 284 8.38 -12.87 22.01
C PRO A 284 6.93 -12.45 21.74
N ALA A 285 6.29 -13.12 20.78
CA ALA A 285 4.84 -13.01 20.64
C ALA A 285 4.14 -13.53 21.89
N THR A 286 2.93 -13.06 22.15
CA THR A 286 2.08 -13.59 23.22
C THR A 286 0.75 -14.10 22.69
N ASP A 287 0.32 -15.26 23.19
CA ASP A 287 -1.01 -15.82 22.93
C ASP A 287 -2.12 -15.00 23.64
N ARG A 288 -3.37 -15.47 23.54
CA ARG A 288 -4.54 -14.84 24.20
C ARG A 288 -4.48 -14.85 25.72
N ASP A 289 -3.75 -15.80 26.30
CA ASP A 289 -3.55 -15.90 27.75
C ASP A 289 -2.38 -15.00 28.21
N GLY A 290 -1.70 -14.32 27.28
CA GLY A 290 -0.52 -13.52 27.53
C GLY A 290 0.76 -14.34 27.71
N LYS A 291 0.74 -15.64 27.40
CA LYS A 291 1.92 -16.51 27.49
C LYS A 291 2.80 -16.31 26.26
N PRO A 292 4.14 -16.28 26.42
CA PRO A 292 5.06 -16.26 25.29
C PRO A 292 4.87 -17.46 24.37
N MET A 293 4.88 -17.21 23.06
CA MET A 293 4.81 -18.25 22.02
C MET A 293 5.83 -17.97 20.92
N ALA A 294 6.28 -19.04 20.26
CA ALA A 294 7.08 -18.89 19.06
C ALA A 294 6.22 -18.32 17.93
N SER A 295 6.76 -17.38 17.16
CA SER A 295 6.02 -16.70 16.09
C SER A 295 6.95 -16.16 15.02
N VAL A 296 6.36 -15.76 13.89
CA VAL A 296 7.06 -15.08 12.80
C VAL A 296 7.18 -13.58 13.07
N TYR A 297 8.39 -13.05 12.88
CA TYR A 297 8.67 -11.63 12.68
C TYR A 297 8.89 -11.42 11.17
N SER A 298 8.18 -10.47 10.57
CA SER A 298 8.32 -10.17 9.15
C SER A 298 8.21 -8.68 8.86
N LEU A 299 9.02 -8.20 7.92
CA LEU A 299 8.96 -6.84 7.41
C LEU A 299 9.27 -6.80 5.92
N SER A 300 8.68 -5.82 5.25
CA SER A 300 9.04 -5.43 3.89
C SER A 300 9.32 -3.94 3.89
N LEU A 301 10.56 -3.57 3.60
CA LEU A 301 11.08 -2.23 3.77
C LEU A 301 11.66 -1.73 2.46
N THR A 302 11.18 -0.57 2.02
CA THR A 302 11.85 0.17 0.95
C THR A 302 13.03 0.95 1.52
N LEU A 303 14.21 0.70 0.98
CA LEU A 303 15.45 1.35 1.32
C LEU A 303 15.79 2.34 0.20
N SER A 304 15.87 3.63 0.51
CA SER A 304 16.31 4.65 -0.45
C SER A 304 17.05 5.79 0.23
N GLN A 305 17.94 6.48 -0.47
CA GLN A 305 18.72 7.58 0.12
C GLN A 305 17.91 8.85 0.46
N TYR A 306 16.74 9.01 -0.15
CA TYR A 306 15.93 10.23 -0.03
C TYR A 306 14.76 10.08 0.94
N ASP A 307 14.57 8.89 1.51
CA ASP A 307 13.51 8.60 2.45
C ASP A 307 14.14 8.29 3.81
N PRO A 308 14.47 9.32 4.61
CA PRO A 308 14.98 9.10 5.96
C PRO A 308 13.85 8.45 6.75
N TRP A 309 14.02 7.17 7.09
CA TRP A 309 13.15 6.36 7.94
C TRP A 309 12.28 7.23 8.87
N THR A 310 11.06 7.58 8.42
CA THR A 310 10.01 8.06 9.32
C THR A 310 9.59 6.84 10.14
N ALA A 311 9.09 7.04 11.35
CA ALA A 311 8.88 5.96 12.32
C ALA A 311 7.81 4.91 11.92
N ASP A 312 7.35 4.93 10.68
CA ASP A 312 6.33 4.06 10.08
C ASP A 312 6.97 2.96 9.21
N ALA A 313 8.03 2.31 9.68
CA ALA A 313 8.83 1.32 8.95
C ALA A 313 8.11 0.01 8.56
N HIS A 314 6.81 -0.03 8.80
CA HIS A 314 5.92 -1.03 8.26
C HIS A 314 5.32 -0.54 6.92
N GLY A 315 6.15 -0.04 5.99
CA GLY A 315 5.69 0.43 4.68
C GLY A 315 4.97 1.79 4.73
N GLY A 316 5.00 2.51 3.60
CA GLY A 316 4.43 3.86 3.50
C GLY A 316 2.97 3.91 3.96
N ARG A 317 2.62 4.93 4.75
CA ARG A 317 1.25 5.19 5.16
C ARG A 317 0.38 5.50 3.96
N TRP A 318 -0.75 4.80 3.87
CA TRP A 318 -1.87 5.24 3.06
C TRP A 318 -2.71 6.26 3.82
N GLY A 319 -2.18 7.45 4.14
CA GLY A 319 -3.01 8.50 4.76
C GLY A 319 -2.41 9.38 5.85
N SER A 320 -1.10 9.63 5.88
CA SER A 320 -0.58 10.77 6.65
C SER A 320 -0.13 11.91 5.75
N ASP A 321 -0.90 13.00 5.79
CA ASP A 321 -0.63 14.38 5.40
C ASP A 321 0.71 14.70 4.72
#